data_AF-A0A6J6JJ96-F1
#
_entry.id   AF-A0A6J6JJ96-F1
#
_cell.length_a   1.000
_cell.length_b   1.000
_cell.length_c   1.000
_cell.angle_alpha   90.00
_cell.angle_beta   90.00
_cell.angle_gamma   90.00
#
_symmetry.space_group_name_H-M   'P 1'
#
loop_
_entity.id
_entity.type
_entity.pdbx_description
1 polymer ?
#
loop_
_entity_poly.entity_id
_entity_poly.type
_entity_poly.pdbx_seq_one_letter_code
_entity_poly.pdbx_strand_id
1 'polypeptide(L)'
;MYGSYLLILILSLVGLYLLDRTHKLAFTVDPKRAFWSMVPAFVVFVIWDIAGITLGIFFRGNNTLLTGIQIFPEFPIEEIFFLALLCYSTLIALTWISKVLKKK
;
A
#
# COMPACT_ATOMS: atom_id res chain seq x y z
N MET A 1 4.65 19.87 8.73
CA MET A 1 6.01 19.37 8.51
C MET A 1 6.02 18.70 7.14
N TYR A 2 6.85 19.16 6.22
CA TYR A 2 6.96 18.52 4.89
C TYR A 2 7.38 17.05 5.06
N GLY A 3 6.70 16.12 4.38
CA GLY A 3 7.05 14.70 4.38
C GLY A 3 6.60 13.87 5.59
N SER A 4 5.80 14.43 6.51
CA SER A 4 5.25 13.64 7.62
C SER A 4 4.34 12.51 7.14
N TYR A 5 3.68 12.68 5.98
CA TYR A 5 2.82 11.65 5.40
C TYR A 5 3.60 10.40 4.98
N LEU A 6 4.71 10.57 4.26
CA LEU A 6 5.59 9.46 3.89
C LEU A 6 6.10 8.71 5.13
N LEU A 7 6.48 9.44 6.18
CA LEU A 7 6.94 8.85 7.43
C LEU A 7 5.84 7.99 8.07
N ILE A 8 4.60 8.50 8.15
CA ILE A 8 3.46 7.75 8.67
C ILE A 8 3.21 6.49 7.83
N LEU A 9 3.26 6.58 6.49
CA LEU A 9 3.09 5.42 5.62
C LEU A 9 4.16 4.35 5.86
N ILE A 10 5.43 4.75 5.99
CA ILE A 10 6.52 3.83 6.30
C ILE A 10 6.30 3.17 7.66
N LEU A 11 5.94 3.94 8.69
CA LEU A 11 5.63 3.39 10.02
C LEU A 11 4.45 2.41 9.97
N SER A 12 3.40 2.72 9.20
CA SER A 12 2.26 1.82 9.01
C SER A 12 2.67 0.53 8.30
N LEU A 13 3.51 0.60 7.25
CA LEU A 13 4.04 -0.58 6.55
C LEU A 13 4.88 -1.46 7.47
N VAL A 14 5.76 -0.85 8.28
CA VAL A 14 6.54 -1.58 9.29
C VAL A 14 5.62 -2.24 10.32
N GLY A 15 4.58 -1.53 10.78
CA GLY A 15 3.57 -2.09 11.68
C GLY A 15 2.84 -3.30 11.09
N LEU A 16 2.41 -3.23 9.83
CA LEU A 16 1.81 -4.36 9.12
C LEU A 16 2.78 -5.52 8.99
N TYR A 17 4.05 -5.26 8.67
CA TYR A 17 5.07 -6.30 8.60
C TYR A 17 5.33 -6.98 9.95
N LEU A 18 5.36 -6.21 11.04
CA LEU A 18 5.47 -6.78 12.39
C LEU A 18 4.28 -7.68 12.71
N LEU A 19 3.06 -7.26 12.35
CA LEU A 19 1.83 -8.05 12.56
C LEU A 19 1.81 -9.33 11.70
N ASP A 20 2.24 -9.23 10.44
CA ASP A 20 2.44 -10.39 9.58
C ASP A 20 3.45 -11.38 10.17
N ARG A 21 4.54 -10.86 10.76
CA ARG A 21 5.58 -11.67 11.39
C ARG A 21 5.12 -12.35 12.66
N THR A 22 4.43 -11.64 13.55
CA THR A 22 3.96 -12.19 14.83
C THR A 22 2.92 -13.28 14.61
N HIS A 23 2.03 -13.08 13.65
CA HIS A 23 0.94 -14.03 13.39
C HIS A 23 1.23 -15.01 12.26
N LYS A 24 2.35 -14.90 11.55
CA LYS A 24 2.73 -15.75 10.40
C LYS A 24 1.57 -15.88 9.41
N LEU A 25 1.30 -14.81 8.65
CA LEU A 25 0.09 -14.70 7.82
C LEU A 25 0.36 -14.86 6.31
N ALA A 26 1.15 -13.96 5.73
CA ALA A 26 1.37 -13.79 4.30
C ALA A 26 2.87 -13.85 3.94
N PHE A 27 3.58 -12.72 3.97
CA PHE A 27 4.99 -12.65 3.55
C PHE A 27 5.91 -13.48 4.45
N THR A 28 5.57 -13.58 5.74
CA THR A 28 6.31 -14.38 6.71
C THR A 28 6.15 -15.89 6.48
N VAL A 29 5.08 -16.33 5.81
CA VAL A 29 4.83 -17.75 5.52
C VAL A 29 5.37 -18.15 4.16
N ASP A 30 4.98 -17.41 3.12
CA ASP A 30 5.44 -17.63 1.75
C ASP A 30 5.53 -16.29 1.02
N PRO A 31 6.74 -15.68 0.97
CA PRO A 31 6.92 -14.37 0.38
C PRO A 31 6.65 -14.36 -1.12
N LYS A 32 6.87 -15.48 -1.83
CA LYS A 32 6.62 -15.57 -3.28
C LYS A 32 5.12 -15.50 -3.55
N ARG A 33 4.32 -16.30 -2.83
CA ARG A 33 2.86 -16.28 -2.99
C ARG A 33 2.26 -14.95 -2.59
N ALA A 34 2.71 -14.36 -1.49
CA ALA A 34 2.27 -13.04 -1.04
C ALA A 34 2.54 -11.98 -2.11
N PHE A 35 3.76 -11.96 -2.67
CA PHE A 35 4.15 -11.04 -3.73
C PHE A 35 3.26 -11.20 -4.98
N TRP A 36 3.13 -12.42 -5.52
CA TRP A 36 2.31 -12.66 -6.71
C TRP A 36 0.81 -12.41 -6.51
N SER A 37 0.33 -12.45 -5.27
CA SER A 37 -1.07 -12.12 -4.96
C SER A 37 -1.29 -10.60 -4.89
N MET A 38 -0.31 -9.85 -4.39
CA MET A 38 -0.41 -8.41 -4.17
C MET A 38 -0.07 -7.58 -5.41
N VAL A 39 0.95 -7.99 -6.16
CA VAL A 39 1.52 -7.21 -7.27
C VAL A 39 0.51 -6.91 -8.39
N PRO A 40 -0.33 -7.85 -8.85
CA PRO A 40 -1.31 -7.55 -9.89
C PRO A 40 -2.29 -6.45 -9.46
N ALA A 41 -2.81 -6.53 -8.24
CA ALA A 41 -3.70 -5.52 -7.69
C ALA A 41 -3.00 -4.16 -7.58
N PHE A 42 -1.77 -4.15 -7.08
CA PHE A 42 -0.94 -2.96 -6.98
C PHE A 42 -0.74 -2.29 -8.36
N VAL A 43 -0.36 -3.06 -9.38
CA VAL A 43 -0.16 -2.55 -10.75
C VAL A 43 -1.46 -1.98 -11.33
N VAL A 44 -2.60 -2.66 -11.12
CA VAL A 44 -3.90 -2.17 -11.57
C VAL A 44 -4.23 -0.82 -10.92
N PHE A 45 -4.01 -0.67 -9.62
CA PHE A 45 -4.25 0.61 -8.95
C PHE A 45 -3.33 1.71 -9.44
N VAL A 46 -2.05 1.42 -9.67
CA VAL A 46 -1.11 2.42 -10.23
C VAL A 46 -1.57 2.88 -11.62
N ILE A 47 -1.96 1.95 -12.49
CA ILE A 47 -2.48 2.29 -13.83
C ILE A 47 -3.76 3.11 -13.71
N TRP A 48 -4.66 2.72 -12.81
CA TRP A 48 -5.91 3.43 -12.57
C TRP A 48 -5.68 4.85 -12.07
N ASP A 49 -4.73 5.04 -11.16
CA ASP A 49 -4.42 6.35 -10.60
C ASP A 49 -3.82 7.28 -11.66
N ILE A 50 -2.86 6.77 -12.46
CA ILE A 50 -2.31 7.49 -13.62
C ILE A 50 -3.42 7.85 -14.62
N ALA A 51 -4.34 6.93 -14.90
CA ALA A 51 -5.48 7.20 -15.79
C ALA A 51 -6.37 8.32 -15.22
N GLY A 52 -6.69 8.30 -13.93
CA GLY A 52 -7.49 9.35 -13.30
C GLY A 52 -6.78 10.72 -13.25
N ILE A 53 -5.46 10.75 -13.09
CA ILE A 53 -4.66 11.98 -13.17
C ILE A 53 -4.68 12.53 -14.60
N THR A 54 -4.41 11.69 -15.60
CA THR A 54 -4.38 12.12 -17.01
C THR A 54 -5.74 12.59 -17.53
N LEU A 55 -6.83 12.04 -17.00
CA LEU A 55 -8.19 12.49 -17.28
C LEU A 55 -8.59 13.76 -16.52
N GLY A 56 -7.74 14.28 -15.62
CA GLY A 56 -8.06 15.43 -14.77
C GLY A 56 -9.21 15.14 -13.80
N ILE A 57 -9.29 13.90 -13.30
CA ILE A 57 -10.26 13.49 -12.27
C ILE A 57 -9.59 13.56 -10.88
N PHE A 58 -8.33 13.13 -10.80
CA PHE A 58 -7.52 13.23 -9.59
C PHE A 58 -6.66 14.48 -9.63
N PHE A 59 -6.90 15.37 -8.67
CA PHE A 59 -6.10 16.58 -8.47
C PHE A 59 -5.46 16.56 -7.10
N ARG A 60 -4.18 16.93 -7.08
CA ARG A 60 -3.44 17.15 -5.84
C ARG A 60 -3.81 18.53 -5.32
N GLY A 61 -4.60 18.60 -4.26
CA GLY A 61 -4.80 19.86 -3.53
C GLY A 61 -3.47 20.39 -2.99
N ASN A 62 -3.34 21.71 -2.81
CA ASN A 62 -2.16 22.33 -2.18
C ASN A 62 -1.94 21.77 -0.76
N ASN A 63 -1.14 20.72 -0.64
CA ASN A 63 -0.95 19.99 0.61
C ASN A 63 0.50 20.12 1.08
N THR A 64 0.71 20.92 2.13
CA THR A 64 2.02 21.21 2.75
C THR A 64 2.64 20.02 3.48
N LEU A 65 1.94 18.88 3.52
CA LEU A 65 2.37 17.64 4.17
C LEU A 65 3.16 16.72 3.23
N LEU A 66 3.08 16.93 1.92
CA LEU A 66 3.77 16.11 0.94
C LEU A 66 5.26 16.48 0.88
N THR A 67 6.11 15.51 0.56
CA THR A 67 7.56 15.72 0.41
C THR A 67 7.91 16.65 -0.75
N GLY A 68 6.98 16.83 -1.70
CA GLY A 68 7.20 17.55 -2.96
C GLY A 68 7.87 16.70 -4.05
N ILE A 69 8.26 15.45 -3.75
CA ILE A 69 8.84 14.54 -4.73
C ILE A 69 7.71 13.96 -5.59
N GLN A 70 7.86 14.10 -6.90
CA GLN A 70 6.90 13.63 -7.91
C GLN A 70 7.58 12.61 -8.81
N ILE A 71 6.91 11.49 -9.06
CA ILE A 71 7.38 10.47 -10.00
C ILE A 71 6.85 10.78 -11.41
N PHE A 72 5.63 11.33 -11.48
CA PHE A 72 4.96 11.81 -12.70
C PHE A 72 4.22 13.11 -12.38
N PRO A 73 3.86 13.97 -13.35
CA PRO A 73 2.98 15.11 -13.10
C PRO A 73 1.79 14.74 -12.21
N GLU A 74 1.63 15.43 -11.09
CA GLU A 74 0.58 15.20 -10.09
C GLU A 74 0.60 13.85 -9.36
N PHE A 75 1.61 12.98 -9.57
CA PHE A 75 1.73 11.68 -8.89
C PHE A 75 2.82 11.68 -7.79
N PRO A 76 2.43 11.80 -6.49
CA PRO A 76 3.33 11.66 -5.35
C PRO A 76 4.14 10.37 -5.34
N ILE A 77 5.37 10.41 -4.83
CA ILE A 77 6.03 9.17 -4.40
C ILE A 77 5.26 8.49 -3.27
N GLU A 78 4.59 9.26 -2.42
CA GLU A 78 3.79 8.76 -1.32
C GLU A 78 2.64 7.85 -1.78
N GLU A 79 2.09 8.02 -2.98
CA GLU A 79 1.01 7.16 -3.49
C GLU A 79 1.48 5.72 -3.68
N ILE A 80 2.72 5.51 -4.11
CA ILE A 80 3.30 4.16 -4.22
C ILE A 80 3.28 3.47 -2.85
N PHE A 81 3.66 4.20 -1.80
CA PHE A 81 3.64 3.67 -0.44
C PHE A 81 2.22 3.47 0.07
N PHE A 82 1.28 4.36 -0.27
CA PHE A 82 -0.12 4.25 0.09
C PHE A 82 -0.78 3.04 -0.59
N LEU A 83 -0.60 2.86 -1.90
CA LEU A 83 -1.11 1.72 -2.65
C LEU A 83 -0.49 0.41 -2.17
N ALA A 84 0.80 0.41 -1.81
CA ALA A 84 1.44 -0.74 -1.20
C ALA A 84 0.83 -1.05 0.17
N LEU A 85 0.61 -0.04 1.02
CA LEU A 85 -0.05 -0.20 2.31
C LEU A 85 -1.47 -0.75 2.14
N LEU A 86 -2.24 -0.21 1.19
CA LEU A 86 -3.61 -0.62 0.88
C LEU A 86 -3.67 -2.09 0.46
N CYS A 87 -2.85 -2.48 -0.52
CA CYS A 87 -2.82 -3.86 -1.01
C CYS A 87 -2.32 -4.83 0.09
N TYR A 88 -1.30 -4.43 0.86
CA TYR A 88 -0.75 -5.27 1.92
C TYR A 88 -1.73 -5.46 3.09
N SER A 89 -2.42 -4.39 3.50
CA SER A 89 -3.45 -4.45 4.56
C SER A 89 -4.56 -5.43 4.20
N THR A 90 -5.00 -5.42 2.94
CA THR A 90 -6.03 -6.34 2.42
C THR A 90 -5.54 -7.78 2.44
N LEU A 91 -4.29 -8.03 2.00
CA LEU A 91 -3.68 -9.36 2.04
C LEU A 91 -3.59 -9.91 3.47
N ILE A 92 -3.16 -9.09 4.43
CA ILE A 92 -3.09 -9.45 5.86
C ILE A 92 -4.49 -9.76 6.40
N ALA A 93 -5.48 -8.91 6.11
CA ALA A 93 -6.86 -9.12 6.59
C ALA A 93 -7.43 -10.45 6.08
N LEU A 94 -7.29 -10.74 4.78
CA LEU A 94 -7.79 -11.98 4.17
C LEU A 94 -7.08 -13.23 4.70
N THR A 95 -5.76 -13.18 4.85
CA THR A 95 -4.98 -14.30 5.40
C THR A 95 -5.30 -14.55 6.88
N TRP A 96 -5.51 -13.49 7.66
CA TRP A 96 -5.98 -13.59 9.04
C TRP A 96 -7.36 -14.25 9.13
N ILE A 97 -8.34 -13.75 8.38
CA ILE A 97 -9.70 -14.30 8.35
C ILE A 97 -9.66 -15.78 7.97
N SER A 98 -8.95 -16.12 6.91
CA SER A 98 -8.78 -17.51 6.45
C SER A 98 -8.19 -18.42 7.53
N LYS A 99 -7.22 -17.91 8.29
CA LYS A 99 -6.58 -18.63 9.39
C LYS A 99 -7.53 -18.84 10.58
N VAL A 100 -8.33 -17.84 10.92
CA VAL A 100 -9.33 -17.92 12.00
C VAL A 100 -10.44 -18.92 11.63
N LEU A 101 -10.92 -18.87 10.38
CA LEU A 101 -11.96 -19.77 9.90
C LEU A 101 -11.52 -21.24 9.87
N LYS A 102 -10.26 -21.54 9.51
CA LYS A 102 -9.71 -22.91 9.52
C LYS A 102 -9.49 -23.49 10.91
N LYS A 103 -9.48 -22.66 11.96
CA LYS A 103 -9.24 -23.10 13.35
C LYS A 103 -10.54 -23.51 14.06
N LYS A 104 -11.70 -23.29 13.43
CA LYS A 104 -12.99 -23.85 13.83
C LYS A 104 -13.21 -25.19 13.13
#